data_AF-A0A198ADL6-F1
#
_entry.id   AF-A0A198ADL6-F1
#
_cell.length_a   1.000
_cell.length_b   1.000
_cell.length_c   1.000
_cell.angle_alpha   90.00
_cell.angle_beta   90.00
_cell.angle_gamma   90.00
#
_symmetry.space_group_name_H-M   'P 1'
#
loop_
_entity.id
_entity.type
_entity.pdbx_description
1 polymer ?
#
loop_
_entity_poly.entity_id
_entity_poly.type
_entity_poly.pdbx_seq_one_letter_code
_entity_poly.pdbx_strand_id
1 'polypeptide(L)'
;MKKVTLEVEEILKYTREIEIHVPDDMSEDVLEILMNRMESKESLDDALRVLKKADIKISEYDDSLDSPDSMEVEVLQFIMD
;
A
#
# COMPACT_ATOMS: atom_id res chain seq x y z
N MET A 1 -3.52 40.07 16.91
CA MET A 1 -2.68 39.06 16.23
C MET A 1 -3.33 38.77 14.89
N LYS A 2 -2.55 38.58 13.82
CA LYS A 2 -3.09 38.19 12.51
C LYS A 2 -3.39 36.69 12.51
N LYS A 3 -4.43 36.27 11.80
CA LYS A 3 -4.81 34.87 11.62
C LYS A 3 -4.43 34.44 10.21
N VAL A 4 -3.83 33.25 10.09
CA VAL A 4 -3.47 32.64 8.81
C VAL A 4 -4.02 31.22 8.78
N THR A 5 -4.68 30.83 7.69
CA THR A 5 -5.11 29.45 7.43
C THR A 5 -4.19 28.85 6.38
N LEU A 6 -3.66 27.65 6.62
CA LEU A 6 -2.83 26.89 5.69
C LEU A 6 -3.62 25.67 5.18
N GLU A 7 -3.52 25.41 3.89
CA GLU A 7 -3.91 24.14 3.28
C GLU A 7 -2.63 23.35 3.01
N VAL A 8 -2.56 22.13 3.56
CA VAL A 8 -1.37 21.27 3.51
C VAL A 8 -1.79 19.90 3.01
N GLU A 9 -1.06 19.38 2.04
CA GLU A 9 -1.15 18.01 1.57
C GLU A 9 0.02 17.20 2.11
N GLU A 10 -0.27 15.98 2.58
CA GLU A 10 0.73 15.04 3.08
C GLU A 10 0.67 13.75 2.27
N ILE A 11 1.84 13.31 1.78
CA ILE A 11 2.00 12.04 1.08
C ILE A 11 2.78 11.10 1.99
N LEU A 12 2.14 10.03 2.43
CA LEU A 12 2.71 9.01 3.30
C LEU A 12 3.07 7.77 2.49
N LYS A 13 4.33 7.31 2.60
CA LYS A 13 4.82 6.12 1.90
C LYS A 13 5.14 5.02 2.91
N TYR A 14 4.61 3.82 2.65
CA TYR A 14 4.78 2.63 3.48
C TYR A 14 5.33 1.48 2.63
N THR A 15 6.28 0.76 3.19
CA THR A 15 6.90 -0.44 2.64
C THR A 15 6.56 -1.59 3.57
N ARG A 16 6.07 -2.69 3.02
CA ARG A 16 5.68 -3.86 3.79
C ARG A 16 6.32 -5.09 3.19
N GLU A 17 6.94 -5.90 4.04
CA GLU A 17 7.35 -7.24 3.68
C GLU A 17 6.21 -8.20 4.00
N ILE A 18 5.77 -8.95 3.00
CA ILE A 18 4.66 -9.89 3.12
C ILE A 18 5.16 -11.25 2.64
N GLU A 19 5.27 -12.18 3.58
CA GLU A 19 5.60 -13.56 3.27
C GLU A 19 4.34 -14.29 2.75
N ILE A 20 4.53 -15.04 1.66
CA ILE A 20 3.48 -15.84 1.03
C ILE A 20 3.93 -17.29 0.89
N HIS A 21 2.98 -18.21 1.04
CA HIS A 21 3.19 -19.64 0.88
C HIS A 21 2.51 -20.09 -0.39
N VAL A 22 3.33 -20.39 -1.40
CA VAL A 22 2.89 -20.81 -2.72
C VAL A 22 2.74 -22.34 -2.74
N PRO A 23 1.63 -22.89 -3.27
CA PRO A 23 1.47 -24.34 -3.44
C PRO A 23 2.53 -24.96 -4.35
N ASP A 24 3.02 -26.16 -4.00
CA ASP A 24 4.07 -26.86 -4.76
C ASP A 24 3.66 -27.22 -6.21
N ASP A 25 2.35 -27.32 -6.47
CA ASP A 25 1.78 -27.63 -7.78
C ASP A 25 1.51 -26.38 -8.63
N MET A 26 1.73 -25.18 -8.09
CA MET A 26 1.60 -23.93 -8.83
C MET A 26 2.82 -23.68 -9.71
N SER A 27 2.59 -23.44 -11.00
CA SER A 27 3.67 -23.09 -11.92
C SER A 27 4.13 -21.64 -11.75
N GLU A 28 5.39 -21.38 -12.11
CA GLU A 28 5.97 -20.04 -12.12
C GLU A 28 5.16 -19.08 -13.02
N ASP A 29 4.72 -19.53 -14.21
CA ASP A 29 3.90 -18.72 -15.12
C ASP A 29 2.59 -18.25 -14.47
N VAL A 30 1.95 -19.12 -13.67
CA VAL A 30 0.71 -18.76 -12.96
C VAL A 30 1.00 -17.74 -11.87
N LEU A 31 2.10 -17.93 -11.13
CA LEU A 31 2.53 -17.00 -10.10
C LEU A 31 2.83 -15.61 -10.69
N GLU A 32 3.53 -15.55 -11.83
CA GLU A 32 3.83 -14.29 -12.52
C GLU A 32 2.55 -13.56 -12.97
N ILE A 33 1.58 -14.29 -13.52
CA ILE A 33 0.27 -13.71 -13.88
C ILE A 33 -0.44 -13.13 -12.64
N LEU A 34 -0.34 -13.79 -11.48
CA LEU A 34 -0.94 -13.30 -10.24
C LEU A 34 -0.23 -12.03 -9.75
N MET A 35 1.10 -11.98 -9.80
CA MET A 35 1.88 -10.78 -9.43
C MET A 35 1.50 -9.59 -10.32
N ASN A 36 1.45 -9.78 -11.64
CA ASN A 36 1.02 -8.74 -12.59
C ASN A 36 -0.41 -8.26 -12.32
N ARG A 37 -1.31 -9.16 -11.90
CA ARG A 37 -2.68 -8.77 -11.50
C ARG A 37 -2.71 -7.96 -10.22
N MET A 38 -1.77 -8.17 -9.29
CA MET A 38 -1.66 -7.39 -8.05
C MET A 38 -1.19 -5.97 -8.32
N GLU A 39 -0.22 -5.77 -9.23
CA GLU A 39 0.29 -4.44 -9.58
C GLU A 39 -0.80 -3.51 -10.10
N SER A 40 -1.84 -4.06 -10.73
CA SER A 40 -2.99 -3.29 -11.22
C SER A 40 -4.00 -2.85 -10.15
N LYS A 41 -3.78 -3.17 -8.86
CA LYS A 41 -4.74 -2.88 -7.77
C LYS A 41 -4.47 -1.55 -7.09
N GLU A 42 -5.55 -0.87 -6.75
CA GLU A 42 -5.52 0.45 -6.09
C GLU A 42 -5.29 0.34 -4.58
N SER A 43 -5.50 -0.83 -3.99
CA SER A 43 -5.32 -1.07 -2.55
C SER A 43 -4.55 -2.36 -2.29
N LEU A 44 -3.82 -2.39 -1.17
CA LEU A 44 -3.15 -3.60 -0.69
C LEU A 44 -4.16 -4.73 -0.45
N ASP A 45 -5.31 -4.44 0.15
CA ASP A 45 -6.35 -5.44 0.42
C ASP A 45 -6.86 -6.11 -0.86
N ASP A 46 -7.06 -5.34 -1.93
CA ASP A 46 -7.49 -5.88 -3.21
C ASP A 46 -6.38 -6.67 -3.91
N ALA A 47 -5.11 -6.26 -3.75
CA ALA A 47 -3.96 -7.03 -4.19
C ALA A 47 -3.90 -8.39 -3.46
N LEU A 48 -3.99 -8.39 -2.13
CA LEU A 48 -3.95 -9.62 -1.32
C LEU A 48 -5.15 -10.54 -1.57
N ARG A 49 -6.32 -9.99 -1.92
CA ARG A 49 -7.48 -10.79 -2.35
C ARG A 49 -7.21 -11.61 -3.61
N VAL A 50 -6.33 -11.17 -4.51
CA VAL A 50 -5.94 -11.95 -5.70
C VAL A 50 -5.24 -13.24 -5.28
N LEU A 51 -4.31 -13.14 -4.33
CA LEU A 51 -3.57 -14.29 -3.79
C LEU A 51 -4.48 -15.26 -3.05
N LYS A 52 -5.34 -14.75 -2.17
CA LYS A 52 -6.31 -15.57 -1.42
C LYS A 52 -7.23 -16.37 -2.34
N LYS A 53 -7.62 -15.83 -3.49
CA LYS A 53 -8.45 -16.54 -4.49
C LYS A 53 -7.70 -17.63 -5.24
N ALA A 54 -6.37 -17.58 -5.25
CA ALA A 54 -5.50 -18.56 -5.89
C ALA A 54 -4.96 -19.61 -4.90
N ASP A 55 -5.56 -19.71 -3.70
CA ASP A 55 -5.14 -20.62 -2.61
C ASP A 55 -3.70 -20.37 -2.09
N ILE A 56 -3.16 -19.17 -2.36
CA ILE A 56 -1.90 -18.72 -1.79
C ILE A 56 -2.18 -18.22 -0.37
N LYS A 57 -1.49 -18.81 0.61
CA LYS A 57 -1.59 -18.36 2.01
C LYS A 57 -0.65 -17.20 2.23
N ILE A 58 -1.11 -16.25 3.03
CA ILE A 58 -0.35 -15.06 3.38
C ILE A 58 -0.04 -15.17 4.87
N SER A 59 1.23 -15.04 5.26
CA SER A 59 1.63 -14.96 6.67
C SER A 59 1.05 -13.70 7.31
N GLU A 60 1.09 -13.61 8.65
CA GLU A 60 0.82 -12.35 9.32
C GLU A 60 1.85 -11.30 8.87
N TYR A 61 1.38 -10.07 8.65
CA TYR A 61 2.20 -8.93 8.28
C TYR A 61 1.76 -7.71 9.10
N ASP A 62 2.66 -6.74 9.27
CA ASP A 62 2.33 -5.48 9.94
C ASP A 62 1.47 -4.61 9.03
N ASP A 63 0.23 -4.36 9.43
CA ASP A 63 -0.73 -3.52 8.74
C ASP A 63 -0.89 -2.13 9.36
N SER A 64 -0.07 -1.79 10.37
CA SER A 64 -0.08 -0.48 11.02
C SER A 64 0.23 0.65 10.03
N LEU A 65 -0.37 1.81 10.31
CA LEU A 65 -0.13 3.07 9.61
C LEU A 65 0.57 4.11 10.51
N ASP A 66 0.97 3.71 11.72
CA ASP A 66 1.44 4.62 12.78
C ASP A 66 2.82 5.23 12.51
N SER A 67 3.60 4.66 11.59
CA SER A 67 4.95 5.15 11.26
C SER A 67 5.28 4.90 9.78
N PRO A 68 5.07 5.88 8.90
CA PRO A 68 5.47 5.77 7.50
C PRO A 68 6.99 5.76 7.38
N ASP A 69 7.52 5.05 6.38
CA ASP A 69 8.97 5.03 6.09
C ASP A 69 9.45 6.38 5.58
N SER A 70 8.59 7.08 4.83
CA SER A 70 8.84 8.45 4.41
C SER A 70 7.54 9.24 4.29
N MET A 71 7.67 10.55 4.49
CA MET A 71 6.57 11.50 4.43
C MET A 71 7.05 12.72 3.65
N GLU A 72 6.23 13.16 2.70
CA GLU A 72 6.39 14.41 1.97
C GLU A 72 5.23 15.34 2.32
N VAL A 73 5.50 16.62 2.50
CA VAL A 73 4.51 17.62 2.91
C VAL A 73 4.62 18.83 2.01
N GLU A 74 3.49 19.27 1.44
CA GLU A 74 3.38 20.44 0.57
C GLU A 74 2.32 21.41 1.08
N VAL A 75 2.66 22.70 1.16
CA VAL A 75 1.68 23.76 1.46
C VAL A 75 1.09 24.22 0.13
N LEU A 76 -0.19 23.90 -0.08
CA LEU A 76 -0.89 24.24 -1.32
C LEU A 76 -1.32 25.71 -1.35
N GLN A 77 -1.83 26.21 -0.22
CA GLN A 77 -2.36 27.56 -0.12
C GLN A 77 -2.20 28.15 1.28
N PHE A 78 -2.09 29.48 1.38
CA PHE A 78 -2.34 30.20 2.63
C PHE A 78 -3.27 31.41 2.43
N ILE A 79 -4.09 31.69 3.44
CA ILE A 79 -5.04 32.82 3.46
C ILE A 79 -4.81 33.63 4.73
N MET A 80 -4.71 34.96 4.62
CA MET A 80 -4.56 35.89 5.74
C MET A 80 -5.82 36.73 5.93
N ASP A 81 -6.33 36.81 7.17
CA ASP A 81 -7.43 37.70 7.58
C ASP A 81 -6.92 39.09 8.02
#